data_AF-A0AAU7GUW5-F1
#
_entry.id   AF-A0AAU7GUW5-F1
#
_cell.length_a   1.000
_cell.length_b   1.000
_cell.length_c   1.000
_cell.angle_alpha   90.00
_cell.angle_beta   90.00
_cell.angle_gamma   90.00
#
_symmetry.space_group_name_H-M   'P 1'
#
loop_
_entity.id
_entity.type
_entity.pdbx_description
1 polymer ?
#
loop_
_entity_poly.entity_id
_entity_poly.type
_entity_poly.pdbx_seq_one_letter_code
_entity_poly.pdbx_strand_id
1 'polypeptide(L)' 'MADKSPLERLQAANNENRQMVMVSVGTLKAARREILAHVAVNGKGVMTDIVLNQINAVIGKD' A
#
# COMPACT_ATOMS: atom_id res chain seq x y z
N MET A 1 9.50 3.36 32.82
CA MET A 1 9.04 3.51 31.43
C MET A 1 8.11 2.35 31.18
N ALA A 2 6.83 2.58 30.88
CA ALA A 2 5.90 1.47 30.62
C ALA A 2 6.33 0.77 29.34
N ASP A 3 6.40 -0.57 29.36
CA ASP A 3 6.70 -1.34 28.16
C ASP A 3 5.60 -1.10 27.11
N LYS A 4 6.03 -0.74 25.89
CA LYS A 4 5.13 -0.56 24.75
C LYS A 4 4.34 -1.84 24.52
N SER A 5 3.03 -1.72 24.30
CA SER A 5 2.19 -2.84 23.89
C SER A 5 2.69 -3.44 22.57
N PRO A 6 2.33 -4.69 22.26
CA PRO A 6 2.73 -5.33 21.01
C PRO A 6 2.35 -4.51 19.76
N LEU A 7 1.18 -3.86 19.75
CA LEU A 7 0.74 -3.02 18.63
C LEU A 7 1.58 -1.75 18.48
N GLU A 8 1.92 -1.08 19.59
CA GLU A 8 2.77 0.10 19.57
C GLU A 8 4.19 -0.22 19.10
N ARG A 9 4.69 -1.41 19.43
CA ARG A 9 5.97 -1.90 18.92
C ARG A 9 5.94 -2.14 17.42
N LEU A 10 4.88 -2.76 16.90
CA LEU A 10 4.71 -2.97 15.47
C LEU A 10 4.56 -1.64 14.71
N GLN A 11 3.84 -0.68 15.29
CA GLN A 11 3.67 0.63 14.67
C GLN A 11 4.97 1.44 14.65
N ALA A 12 5.76 1.38 15.72
CA ALA A 12 7.10 1.96 15.76
C ALA A 12 8.02 1.33 14.70
N ALA A 13 8.08 0.00 14.63
CA ALA A 13 8.88 -0.71 13.65
C ALA A 13 8.44 -0.40 12.20
N ASN A 14 7.13 -0.32 11.94
CA ASN A 14 6.63 0.04 10.62
C ASN A 14 7.00 1.47 10.22
N ASN A 15 6.99 2.42 11.17
CA ASN A 15 7.43 3.79 10.93
C ASN A 15 8.93 3.89 10.70
N GLU A 16 9.74 3.14 11.46
CA GLU A 16 11.19 3.06 11.28
C GLU A 16 11.57 2.45 9.92
N ASN A 17 10.83 1.42 9.49
CA ASN A 17 11.02 0.76 8.19
C ASN A 17 10.48 1.57 7.01
N ARG A 18 9.79 2.69 7.25
CA ARG A 18 9.18 3.48 6.19
C ARG A 18 10.27 4.22 5.41
N GLN A 19 10.44 3.84 4.16
CA GLN A 19 11.32 4.54 3.22
C GLN A 19 10.50 5.37 2.22
N MET A 20 10.84 6.65 2.10
CA MET A 20 10.26 7.51 1.07
C MET A 20 11.00 7.28 -0.25
N VAL A 21 10.25 6.92 -1.29
CA VAL A 21 10.77 6.70 -2.64
C VAL A 21 9.93 7.51 -3.62
N MET A 22 10.59 8.21 -4.55
CA MET A 22 9.90 8.88 -5.66
C MET A 22 9.73 7.93 -6.83
N VAL A 23 8.51 7.84 -7.35
CA VAL A 23 8.15 7.04 -8.52
C VAL A 23 7.35 7.88 -9.51
N SER A 24 7.41 7.51 -10.79
CA SER A 24 6.60 8.18 -11.81
C SER A 24 5.12 7.79 -11.69
N VAL A 25 4.22 8.69 -12.09
CA VAL A 25 2.79 8.38 -12.20
C VAL A 25 2.53 7.22 -13.17
N GLY A 26 3.33 7.11 -14.24
CA GLY A 26 3.26 6.00 -15.19
C GLY A 26 3.51 4.64 -14.53
N THR A 27 4.49 4.58 -13.63
CA THR A 27 4.79 3.38 -12.82
C THR A 27 3.61 2.99 -11.94
N LEU A 28 2.95 3.96 -11.30
CA LEU A 28 1.76 3.72 -10.47
C LEU A 28 0.57 3.21 -11.31
N LYS A 29 0.34 3.78 -12.49
CA LYS A 29 -0.70 3.30 -13.43
C LYS A 29 -0.44 1.88 -13.89
N ALA A 30 0.82 1.53 -14.19
CA ALA A 30 1.22 0.17 -14.54
C ALA A 30 0.99 -0.80 -13.38
N ALA A 31 1.41 -0.45 -12.17
CA ALA A 31 1.19 -1.26 -10.97
C ALA A 31 -0.30 -1.50 -10.70
N ARG A 32 -1.15 -0.46 -10.82
CA ARG A 32 -2.62 -0.60 -10.71
C ARG A 32 -3.15 -1.63 -11.70
N ARG A 33 -2.72 -1.55 -12.96
CA ARG A 33 -3.18 -2.46 -14.03
C ARG A 33 -2.82 -3.91 -13.72
N GLU A 34 -1.59 -4.15 -13.28
CA GLU A 34 -1.12 -5.50 -12.93
C GLU A 34 -1.89 -6.07 -11.74
N ILE A 35 -2.07 -5.28 -10.67
CA ILE A 35 -2.83 -5.69 -9.49
C ILE A 35 -4.27 -6.05 -9.89
N LEU A 36 -4.93 -5.24 -10.73
CA LEU A 36 -6.29 -5.52 -11.19
C LEU A 36 -6.38 -6.79 -12.03
N ALA A 37 -5.36 -7.08 -12.86
CA ALA A 37 -5.31 -8.32 -13.63
C ALA A 37 -5.25 -9.55 -12.71
N HIS A 38 -4.43 -9.50 -11.65
CA HIS A 38 -4.39 -10.57 -10.65
C HIS A 38 -5.67 -10.68 -9.82
N VAL A 39 -6.28 -9.55 -9.45
CA VAL A 39 -7.56 -9.52 -8.72
C VAL A 39 -8.69 -10.16 -9.52
N ALA A 40 -8.71 -9.96 -10.85
CA ALA A 40 -9.73 -10.56 -11.71
C ALA A 40 -9.72 -12.09 -11.69
N VAL A 41 -8.55 -12.70 -11.44
CA VAL A 41 -8.38 -14.16 -11.40
C VAL A 41 -8.48 -14.70 -9.98
N ASN A 42 -7.90 -14.00 -8.99
CA ASN A 42 -7.71 -14.52 -7.64
C ASN A 42 -8.69 -13.94 -6.59
N GLY A 43 -9.51 -12.97 -6.99
CA GLY A 43 -10.30 -12.16 -6.05
C GLY A 43 -9.44 -11.10 -5.34
N LYS A 44 -10.10 -10.26 -4.53
CA LYS A 44 -9.48 -9.11 -3.86
C LYS A 44 -9.37 -9.35 -2.35
N GLY A 45 -8.15 -9.33 -1.81
CA GLY A 45 -7.89 -9.35 -0.37
C GLY A 45 -7.89 -7.96 0.26
N VAL A 46 -7.92 -7.90 1.60
CA VAL A 46 -7.92 -6.64 2.37
C VAL A 46 -6.69 -5.78 2.08
N MET A 47 -5.49 -6.39 2.08
CA MET A 47 -4.26 -5.66 1.76
C MET A 47 -4.25 -5.12 0.33
N THR A 48 -4.78 -5.91 -0.61
CA THR A 48 -4.92 -5.48 -2.01
C THR A 48 -5.84 -4.28 -2.15
N ASP A 49 -6.93 -4.24 -1.39
CA ASP A 49 -7.85 -3.10 -1.38
C ASP A 49 -7.19 -1.84 -0.81
N ILE A 50 -6.46 -1.96 0.30
CA ILE A 50 -5.70 -0.86 0.91
C ILE A 50 -4.71 -0.26 -0.11
N VAL A 51 -3.93 -1.11 -0.78
CA VAL A 51 -2.93 -0.68 -1.77
C VAL A 51 -3.60 -0.02 -2.98
N LEU A 52 -4.67 -0.63 -3.53
CA LEU A 52 -5.39 -0.06 -4.67
C LEU A 52 -6.00 1.30 -4.32
N ASN A 53 -6.56 1.46 -3.13
CA ASN A 53 -7.14 2.74 -2.69
C ASN A 53 -6.07 3.83 -2.58
N GLN A 54 -4.89 3.52 -2.04
CA GLN A 54 -3.77 4.47 -1.97
C GLN A 54 -3.26 4.84 -3.37
N ILE A 55 -3.09 3.86 -4.27
CA ILE A 55 -2.65 4.12 -5.63
C ILE A 55 -3.67 5.00 -6.36
N ASN A 56 -4.96 4.70 -6.25
CA ASN A 56 -6.04 5.46 -6.88
C ASN A 56 -6.14 6.90 -6.36
N ALA A 57 -5.87 7.13 -5.07
CA ALA A 57 -5.85 8.47 -4.49
C ALA A 57 -4.72 9.34 -5.08
N VAL A 58 -3.58 8.75 -5.43
CA VAL A 58 -2.40 9.47 -5.94
C VAL A 58 -2.47 9.73 -7.45
N ILE A 59 -2.95 8.76 -8.23
CA ILE A 59 -3.05 8.91 -9.70
C ILE A 59 -4.23 9.77 -10.15
N GLY A 60 -5.19 10.06 -9.27
CA GLY A 60 -6.46 10.73 -9.58
C GLY A 60 -7.49 9.79 -10.22
N LYS A 61 -8.77 10.11 -10.06
CA LYS A 61 -9.80 9.58 -10.99
C LYS A 61 -9.52 10.24 -12.33
N ASP A 62 -9.26 9.43 -13.36
CA ASP A 62 -9.37 9.90 -14.75
C ASP A 62 -10.77 10.52 -14.94
#